data_AF-A0A241NDV6-F1
#
_entry.id   AF-A0A241NDV6-F1
#
_cell.length_a   1.000
_cell.length_b   1.000
_cell.length_c   1.000
_cell.angle_alpha   90.00
_cell.angle_beta   90.00
_cell.angle_gamma   90.00
#
_symmetry.space_group_name_H-M   'P 1'
#
loop_
_entity.id
_entity.type
_entity.pdbx_description
1 polymer ?
#
loop_
_entity_poly.entity_id
_entity_poly.type
_entity_poly.pdbx_seq_one_letter_code
_entity_poly.pdbx_strand_id
1 'polypeptide(L)'
;MIQNEAAFQQELLLFLPLTAVAIWLPVSVLLKALLICSLLFILFAEMANTAIEAAIDRIGTDYHPLSGLAKDIGSACVLVSFMIATIVWSAVFLSID
;
A
#
# COMPACT_ATOMS: atom_id res chain seq x y z
N MET A 1 -8.38 9.63 -8.79
CA MET A 1 -7.62 8.45 -8.34
C MET A 1 -7.92 7.24 -9.21
N ILE A 2 -9.06 6.56 -9.08
CA ILE A 2 -9.33 5.28 -9.78
C ILE A 2 -9.17 5.33 -11.31
N GLN A 3 -9.43 6.46 -11.98
CA GLN A 3 -9.29 6.57 -13.44
C GLN A 3 -7.97 7.19 -13.92
N ASN A 4 -7.16 7.79 -13.03
CA ASN A 4 -5.97 8.57 -13.41
C ASN A 4 -4.64 8.04 -12.84
N GLU A 5 -4.67 7.15 -11.84
CA GLU A 5 -3.48 6.60 -11.18
C GLU A 5 -3.34 5.12 -11.51
N ALA A 6 -2.41 4.77 -12.41
CA ALA A 6 -2.16 3.37 -12.79
C ALA A 6 -1.68 2.52 -11.60
N ALA A 7 -0.93 3.12 -10.67
CA ALA A 7 -0.42 2.44 -9.47
C ALA A 7 -1.55 2.03 -8.53
N PHE A 8 -2.48 2.93 -8.19
CA PHE A 8 -3.65 2.59 -7.38
C PHE A 8 -4.52 1.48 -7.99
N GLN A 9 -4.67 1.45 -9.33
CA GLN A 9 -5.39 0.35 -10.00
C GLN A 9 -4.68 -1.00 -9.83
N GLN A 10 -3.35 -1.03 -9.94
CA GLN A 10 -2.55 -2.24 -9.74
C GLN A 10 -2.67 -2.74 -8.30
N GLU A 11 -2.61 -1.85 -7.33
CA GLU A 11 -2.76 -2.22 -5.91
C GLU A 11 -4.16 -2.72 -5.60
N LEU A 12 -5.21 -2.08 -6.15
CA LEU A 12 -6.59 -2.56 -6.01
C LEU A 12 -6.78 -3.94 -6.66
N LEU A 13 -6.14 -4.17 -7.80
CA LEU A 13 -6.14 -5.47 -8.48
C LEU A 13 -5.45 -6.55 -7.65
N LEU A 14 -4.42 -6.21 -6.87
CA LEU A 14 -3.79 -7.11 -5.89
C LEU A 14 -4.65 -7.31 -4.64
N PHE A 15 -5.28 -6.24 -4.16
CA PHE A 15 -6.08 -6.22 -2.94
C PHE A 15 -7.24 -7.24 -2.99
N LEU A 16 -8.00 -7.26 -4.09
CA LEU A 16 -9.19 -8.11 -4.23
C LEU A 16 -8.88 -9.62 -4.15
N PRO A 17 -8.00 -10.20 -4.99
CA PRO A 17 -7.69 -11.63 -4.94
C PRO A 17 -6.96 -12.00 -3.64
N LEU A 18 -6.06 -11.16 -3.13
CA LEU A 18 -5.37 -11.46 -1.86
C LEU A 18 -6.32 -11.42 -0.67
N THR A 19 -7.32 -10.55 -0.67
CA THR A 19 -8.39 -10.56 0.34
C THR A 19 -9.21 -11.85 0.26
N ALA A 20 -9.55 -12.31 -0.95
CA ALA A 20 -10.25 -13.60 -1.13
C ALA A 20 -9.41 -14.78 -0.61
N VAL A 21 -8.11 -14.79 -0.89
CA VAL A 21 -7.15 -15.78 -0.35
C VAL A 21 -7.10 -15.72 1.17
N ALA A 22 -6.98 -14.53 1.76
CA ALA A 22 -6.97 -14.33 3.22
C ALA A 22 -8.24 -14.87 3.89
N ILE A 23 -9.41 -14.69 3.26
CA ILE A 23 -10.68 -15.22 3.75
C ILE A 23 -10.73 -16.75 3.65
N TRP A 24 -10.15 -17.32 2.59
CA TRP A 24 -10.17 -18.77 2.34
C TRP A 24 -9.17 -19.57 3.20
N LEU A 25 -8.08 -18.95 3.65
CA LEU A 25 -7.06 -19.57 4.50
C LEU A 25 -7.66 -20.17 5.80
N PRO A 26 -7.23 -21.38 6.23
CA PRO A 26 -7.72 -22.04 7.45
C PRO A 26 -7.06 -21.49 8.72
N VAL A 27 -6.98 -20.17 8.85
CA VAL A 27 -6.37 -19.47 10.00
C VAL A 27 -7.43 -18.76 10.85
N SER A 28 -7.06 -18.33 12.06
CA SER A 28 -7.98 -17.63 12.96
C SER A 28 -8.48 -16.31 12.36
N VAL A 29 -9.68 -15.86 12.78
CA VAL A 29 -10.28 -14.59 12.32
C VAL A 29 -9.34 -13.40 12.55
N LEU A 30 -8.56 -13.42 13.63
CA LEU A 30 -7.58 -12.37 13.92
C LEU A 30 -6.46 -12.32 12.87
N LEU A 31 -5.93 -13.47 12.44
CA LEU A 31 -4.90 -13.54 11.40
C LEU A 31 -5.46 -13.11 10.03
N LYS A 32 -6.71 -13.48 9.72
CA LYS A 32 -7.40 -12.99 8.52
C LYS A 32 -7.53 -11.46 8.52
N ALA A 33 -7.97 -10.90 9.65
CA ALA A 33 -8.08 -9.45 9.81
C ALA A 33 -6.72 -8.77 9.65
N LEU A 34 -5.64 -9.34 10.20
CA LEU A 34 -4.30 -8.80 10.07
C LEU A 34 -3.80 -8.81 8.62
N LEU A 35 -4.04 -9.89 7.87
CA LEU A 35 -3.74 -9.97 6.44
C LEU A 35 -4.47 -8.88 5.65
N ILE A 36 -5.78 -8.74 5.85
CA ILE A 36 -6.60 -7.74 5.16
C ILE A 36 -6.16 -6.32 5.55
N CYS A 37 -5.91 -6.05 6.82
CA CYS A 37 -5.40 -4.76 7.30
C CYS A 37 -4.06 -4.40 6.66
N SER A 38 -3.17 -5.38 6.45
CA SER A 38 -1.89 -5.12 5.77
C SER A 38 -2.06 -4.70 4.31
N LEU A 39 -3.05 -5.26 3.59
CA LEU A 39 -3.38 -4.85 2.23
C LEU A 39 -4.05 -3.48 2.18
N LEU A 40 -4.94 -3.18 3.14
CA LEU A 40 -5.53 -1.85 3.29
C LEU A 40 -4.46 -0.79 3.59
N PHE A 41 -3.41 -1.16 4.32
CA PHE A 41 -2.30 -0.27 4.61
C PHE A 41 -1.46 0.08 3.37
N ILE A 42 -1.35 -0.83 2.38
CA ILE A 42 -0.75 -0.53 1.07
C ILE A 42 -1.56 0.58 0.39
N LEU A 43 -2.88 0.38 0.24
CA LEU A 43 -3.76 1.38 -0.38
C LEU A 43 -3.73 2.72 0.37
N PHE A 44 -3.63 2.69 1.70
CA PHE A 44 -3.47 3.91 2.50
C PHE A 44 -2.16 4.64 2.20
N ALA A 45 -1.05 3.92 2.12
CA ALA A 45 0.26 4.49 1.82
C ALA A 45 0.30 5.10 0.41
N GLU A 46 -0.31 4.45 -0.57
CA GLU A 46 -0.41 4.96 -1.94
C GLU A 46 -1.29 6.22 -2.01
N MET A 47 -2.44 6.21 -1.32
CA MET A 47 -3.27 7.41 -1.23
C MET A 47 -2.53 8.58 -0.58
N ALA A 48 -1.70 8.31 0.43
CA ALA A 48 -0.84 9.32 1.05
C ALA A 48 0.26 9.82 0.08
N ASN A 49 0.88 8.92 -0.70
CA ASN A 49 1.85 9.29 -1.73
C ASN A 49 1.21 10.23 -2.78
N THR A 50 0.08 9.84 -3.35
CA THR A 50 -0.66 10.67 -4.32
C THR A 50 -1.09 12.01 -3.72
N ALA A 51 -1.49 12.05 -2.43
CA ALA A 51 -1.86 13.30 -1.77
C ALA A 51 -0.65 14.25 -1.63
N ILE A 52 0.53 13.72 -1.32
CA ILE A 52 1.79 14.48 -1.26
C ILE A 52 2.15 15.00 -2.65
N GLU A 53 2.12 14.15 -3.66
CA GLU A 53 2.40 14.54 -5.06
C GLU A 53 1.45 15.65 -5.53
N ALA A 54 0.15 15.50 -5.31
CA ALA A 54 -0.84 16.50 -5.68
C ALA A 54 -0.66 17.84 -4.93
N ALA A 55 -0.26 17.79 -3.66
CA ALA A 55 0.03 18.99 -2.88
C ALA A 55 1.27 19.73 -3.41
N ILE A 56 2.31 19.00 -3.80
CA ILE A 56 3.55 19.54 -4.36
C ILE A 56 3.32 20.11 -5.75
N ASP A 57 2.65 19.36 -6.63
CA ASP A 57 2.40 19.75 -8.03
C ASP A 57 1.51 20.99 -8.15
N ARG A 58 0.70 21.29 -7.13
CA ARG A 58 -0.09 22.52 -7.06
C ARG A 58 0.75 23.79 -6.85
N ILE A 59 1.90 23.71 -6.15
CA ILE A 59 2.63 24.90 -5.65
C ILE A 59 3.47 25.58 -6.75
N GLY A 60 3.84 24.87 -7.83
CA GLY A 60 4.52 25.43 -9.00
C GLY A 60 5.44 24.43 -9.70
N THR A 61 5.77 24.67 -10.97
CA THR A 61 6.64 23.80 -11.78
C THR A 61 8.13 24.02 -11.55
N ASP A 62 8.51 25.02 -10.73
CA ASP A 62 9.90 25.30 -10.40
C ASP A 62 10.45 24.20 -9.48
N TYR A 63 11.53 23.57 -9.93
CA TYR A 63 12.13 22.45 -9.22
C TYR A 63 12.75 22.93 -7.90
N HIS A 64 12.14 22.56 -6.77
CA HIS A 64 12.70 22.82 -5.44
C HIS A 64 13.24 21.51 -4.85
N PRO A 65 14.47 21.48 -4.28
CA PRO A 65 15.07 20.26 -3.72
C PRO A 65 14.19 19.55 -2.68
N LEU A 66 13.46 20.33 -1.87
CA LEU A 66 12.52 19.80 -0.87
C LEU A 66 11.29 19.13 -1.49
N SER A 67 10.85 19.57 -2.67
CA SER A 67 9.75 18.94 -3.40
C SER A 67 10.12 17.54 -3.88
N GLY A 68 11.36 17.37 -4.37
CA GLY A 68 11.90 16.05 -4.71
C GLY A 68 11.95 15.13 -3.49
N LEU A 69 12.52 15.60 -2.39
CA LEU A 69 12.61 14.83 -1.15
C LEU A 69 11.23 14.38 -0.62
N ALA A 70 10.22 15.25 -0.67
CA ALA A 70 8.88 14.91 -0.22
C ALA A 70 8.22 13.82 -1.09
N LYS A 71 8.44 13.84 -2.41
CA LYS A 71 8.00 12.77 -3.32
C LYS A 71 8.74 11.45 -3.05
N ASP A 72 10.05 11.51 -2.84
CA ASP A 72 10.85 10.33 -2.51
C ASP A 72 10.39 9.67 -1.20
N ILE A 73 10.06 10.47 -0.18
CA ILE A 73 9.50 9.98 1.09
C ILE A 73 8.11 9.36 0.88
N GLY A 74 7.26 9.97 0.05
CA GLY A 74 5.95 9.40 -0.30
C GLY A 74 6.08 8.00 -0.92
N SER A 75 6.96 7.86 -1.91
CA SER A 75 7.26 6.57 -2.54
C SER A 75 7.90 5.57 -1.58
N ALA A 76 8.75 6.04 -0.65
CA ALA A 76 9.33 5.19 0.38
C ALA A 76 8.27 4.65 1.36
N CYS A 77 7.22 5.42 1.69
CA CYS A 77 6.10 4.95 2.50
C CYS A 77 5.35 3.80 1.82
N VAL A 78 5.17 3.86 0.51
CA VAL A 78 4.58 2.77 -0.29
C VAL A 78 5.48 1.53 -0.24
N LEU A 79 6.80 1.68 -0.43
CA LEU A 79 7.72 0.56 -0.29
C LEU A 79 7.65 -0.11 1.10
N VAL A 80 7.61 0.70 2.16
CA VAL A 80 7.50 0.21 3.55
C VAL A 80 6.17 -0.52 3.77
N SER A 81 5.05 -0.06 3.19
CA SER A 81 3.77 -0.76 3.31
C SER A 81 3.81 -2.14 2.65
N PHE A 82 4.47 -2.28 1.49
CA PHE A 82 4.73 -3.58 0.86
C PHE A 82 5.61 -4.49 1.71
N MET A 83 6.64 -3.95 2.37
CA MET A 83 7.47 -4.72 3.31
C MET A 83 6.65 -5.23 4.49
N ILE A 84 5.80 -4.39 5.07
CA ILE A 84 4.89 -4.78 6.16
C ILE A 84 3.95 -5.90 5.70
N ALA A 85 3.31 -5.75 4.55
CA ALA A 85 2.44 -6.80 4.01
C ALA A 85 3.21 -8.11 3.79
N THR A 86 4.40 -8.05 3.20
CA THR A 86 5.25 -9.23 2.97
C THR A 86 5.59 -9.95 4.28
N ILE A 87 5.96 -9.21 5.32
CA ILE A 87 6.27 -9.76 6.65
C ILE A 87 5.03 -10.43 7.25
N VAL A 88 3.88 -9.75 7.25
CA VAL A 88 2.63 -10.27 7.81
C VAL A 88 2.20 -11.54 7.08
N TRP A 89 2.19 -11.52 5.75
CA TRP A 89 1.81 -12.67 4.93
C TRP A 89 2.75 -13.86 5.14
N SER A 90 4.06 -13.63 5.15
CA SER A 90 5.05 -14.68 5.39
C SER A 90 4.89 -15.28 6.79
N ALA A 91 4.68 -14.45 7.82
CA ALA A 91 4.48 -14.91 9.19
C ALA A 91 3.22 -15.77 9.33
N VAL A 92 2.11 -15.36 8.72
CA VAL A 92 0.87 -16.14 8.74
C VAL A 92 1.06 -17.46 8.00
N PHE A 93 1.68 -17.45 6.81
CA PHE A 93 1.93 -18.69 6.06
C PHE A 93 2.82 -19.67 6.82
N LEU A 94 3.86 -19.20 7.49
CA LEU A 94 4.76 -20.04 8.29
C LEU A 94 4.10 -20.56 9.58
N SER A 95 3.00 -19.95 10.02
CA SER A 95 2.22 -20.41 11.19
C SER A 95 1.15 -21.46 10.86
N ILE A 96 0.96 -21.80 9.58
CA ILE A 96 0.02 -22.84 9.17
C ILE A 96 0.72 -24.18 9.33
N ASP A 97 0.19 -25.02 10.21
CA ASP A 97 0.63 -26.41 10.43
C ASP A 97 0.19 -27.36 9.32
#